data_AF-A0A918MHP1-F1
#
_entry.id   AF-A0A918MHP1-F1
#
_cell.length_a   1.000
_cell.length_b   1.000
_cell.length_c   1.000
_cell.angle_alpha   90.00
_cell.angle_beta   90.00
_cell.angle_gamma   90.00
#
_symmetry.space_group_name_H-M   'P 1'
#
loop_
_entity.id
_entity.type
_entity.pdbx_description
1 polymer ?
#
loop_
_entity_poly.entity_id
_entity_poly.type
_entity_poly.pdbx_seq_one_letter_code
_entity_poly.pdbx_strand_id
1 'polypeptide(L)'
;MALFVANVFSSVPRKDQRAKSDCYLRGLMTDGRRKSIQAMASRLPDGNEQNLQQFVNQSTWDPVPVRRRIAQRMVPLIGPDAWAVDDVSFPKDGRMSVAVAHQYCGAMGKQANCQVAVSVHAVTDTASVPLQWRLFLPKEWDSDVERRRRCQVPEGVEHREKWRMALDVLDELAGWGLVPPAVC
;
A
#
# COMPACT_ATOMS: atom_id res chain seq x y z
N MET A 1 19.63 5.88 -5.92
CA MET A 1 18.65 4.78 -5.77
C MET A 1 19.01 3.79 -4.66
N ALA A 2 20.18 3.13 -4.72
CA ALA A 2 20.56 2.09 -3.76
C ALA A 2 20.52 2.54 -2.28
N LEU A 3 20.96 3.76 -1.98
CA LEU A 3 20.91 4.33 -0.62
C LEU A 3 19.47 4.49 -0.09
N PHE A 4 18.52 4.85 -0.96
CA PHE A 4 17.11 4.99 -0.59
C PHE A 4 16.49 3.63 -0.26
N VAL A 5 16.69 2.64 -1.13
CA VAL A 5 16.23 1.26 -0.93
C VAL A 5 16.78 0.69 0.37
N ALA A 6 18.09 0.79 0.58
CA ALA A 6 18.75 0.27 1.77
C ALA A 6 18.20 0.91 3.05
N ASN A 7 17.90 2.21 3.01
CA ASN A 7 17.30 2.91 4.14
C ASN A 7 15.87 2.44 4.41
N VAL A 8 15.00 2.45 3.40
CA VAL A 8 13.56 2.12 3.52
C VAL A 8 13.34 0.67 3.96
N PHE A 9 14.12 -0.27 3.41
CA PHE A 9 14.03 -1.69 3.75
C PHE A 9 14.98 -2.13 4.88
N SER A 10 15.62 -1.20 5.60
CA SER A 10 16.50 -1.55 6.72
C SER A 10 15.78 -2.27 7.87
N SER A 11 14.45 -2.11 8.00
CA SER A 11 13.62 -2.88 8.95
C SER A 11 13.52 -4.35 8.62
N VAL A 12 13.63 -4.72 7.35
CA VAL A 12 13.39 -6.09 6.91
C VAL A 12 14.56 -6.93 7.43
N PRO A 13 14.33 -7.93 8.30
CA PRO A 13 15.41 -8.55 9.07
C PRO A 13 16.31 -9.43 8.22
N ARG A 14 15.76 -10.14 7.22
CA ARG A 14 16.51 -11.09 6.43
C ARG A 14 17.21 -10.43 5.23
N LYS A 15 18.49 -10.76 5.04
CA LYS A 15 19.33 -10.19 3.97
C LYS A 15 18.81 -10.52 2.57
N ASP A 16 18.30 -11.74 2.37
CA ASP A 16 17.71 -12.19 1.12
C ASP A 16 16.43 -11.42 0.77
N GLN A 17 15.54 -11.17 1.75
CA GLN A 17 14.38 -10.31 1.56
C GLN A 17 14.77 -8.88 1.18
N ARG A 18 15.78 -8.30 1.85
CA ARG A 18 16.31 -6.97 1.47
C ARG A 18 16.85 -6.95 0.03
N ALA A 19 17.60 -7.97 -0.37
CA ALA A 19 18.09 -8.07 -1.75
C ALA A 19 16.93 -8.16 -2.77
N LYS A 20 15.85 -8.87 -2.45
CA LYS A 20 14.67 -8.94 -3.32
C LYS A 20 13.83 -7.68 -3.32
N SER A 21 13.80 -6.94 -2.21
CA SER A 21 13.16 -5.61 -2.17
C SER A 21 13.85 -4.60 -3.09
N ASP A 22 15.19 -4.64 -3.17
CA ASP A 22 15.97 -3.81 -4.11
C ASP A 22 15.67 -4.18 -5.55
N CYS A 23 15.73 -5.47 -5.87
CA CYS A 23 15.42 -5.99 -7.20
C CYS A 23 13.99 -5.60 -7.62
N TYR A 24 13.01 -5.77 -6.73
CA TYR A 24 11.62 -5.41 -7.00
C TYR A 24 11.44 -3.91 -7.25
N LEU A 25 12.03 -3.04 -6.40
CA LEU A 25 11.90 -1.60 -6.57
C LEU A 25 12.58 -1.14 -7.87
N ARG A 26 13.78 -1.65 -8.18
CA ARG A 26 14.44 -1.40 -9.48
C ARG A 26 13.53 -1.78 -10.63
N GLY A 27 12.89 -2.95 -10.58
CA GLY A 27 11.94 -3.40 -11.59
C GLY A 27 10.77 -2.43 -11.79
N LEU A 28 10.23 -1.87 -10.71
CA LEU A 28 9.16 -0.87 -10.78
C LEU A 28 9.62 0.43 -11.43
N MET A 29 10.89 0.80 -11.28
CA MET A 29 11.45 2.06 -11.80
C MET A 29 12.04 1.93 -13.20
N THR A 30 12.39 0.72 -13.65
CA THR A 30 12.88 0.47 -15.01
C THR A 30 11.80 0.76 -16.05
N ASP A 31 12.18 1.34 -17.18
CA ASP A 31 11.27 1.60 -18.28
C ASP A 31 10.57 0.32 -18.79
N GLY A 32 9.29 0.47 -19.13
CA GLY A 32 8.48 -0.61 -19.65
C GLY A 32 7.00 -0.43 -19.33
N ARG A 33 6.15 -0.57 -20.35
CA ARG A 33 4.69 -0.39 -20.23
C ARG A 33 4.05 -1.39 -19.24
N ARG A 34 4.57 -2.62 -19.17
CA ARG A 34 4.06 -3.67 -18.27
C ARG A 34 4.95 -3.78 -17.02
N LYS A 35 4.33 -3.56 -15.85
CA LYS A 35 4.95 -3.67 -14.51
C LYS A 35 4.55 -4.95 -13.77
N SER A 36 4.16 -6.01 -14.50
CA SER A 36 3.97 -7.33 -13.89
C SER A 36 5.30 -7.90 -13.41
N ILE A 37 5.28 -8.77 -12.40
CA ILE A 37 6.50 -9.39 -11.84
C ILE A 37 7.33 -10.07 -12.93
N GLN A 38 6.70 -10.86 -13.79
CA GLN A 38 7.36 -11.50 -14.93
C GLN A 38 8.09 -10.49 -15.83
N ALA A 39 7.39 -9.43 -16.24
CA ALA A 39 7.95 -8.43 -17.15
C ALA A 39 9.05 -7.58 -16.49
N MET A 40 8.97 -7.35 -15.18
CA MET A 40 10.04 -6.68 -14.43
C MET A 40 11.25 -7.61 -14.29
N ALA A 41 11.04 -8.87 -13.92
CA ALA A 41 12.10 -9.86 -13.76
C ALA A 41 12.90 -10.05 -15.06
N SER A 42 12.25 -10.09 -16.21
CA SER A 42 12.92 -10.29 -17.51
C SER A 42 13.83 -9.14 -17.93
N ARG A 43 13.70 -7.95 -17.31
CA ARG A 43 14.51 -6.75 -17.64
C ARG A 43 15.65 -6.51 -16.67
N LEU A 44 15.69 -7.23 -15.55
CA LEU A 44 16.69 -7.03 -14.51
C LEU A 44 17.78 -8.10 -14.64
N PRO A 45 19.07 -7.73 -14.56
CA PRO A 45 20.18 -8.69 -14.64
C PRO A 45 20.12 -9.79 -13.56
N ASP A 46 19.60 -9.45 -12.39
CA ASP A 46 19.40 -10.32 -11.24
C ASP A 46 17.92 -10.71 -11.01
N GLY A 47 17.08 -10.44 -12.02
CA GLY A 47 15.65 -10.69 -11.99
C GLY A 47 15.32 -12.18 -12.03
N ASN A 48 14.47 -12.62 -11.11
CA ASN A 48 13.93 -13.98 -11.10
C ASN A 48 12.45 -13.90 -10.73
N GLU A 49 11.59 -14.31 -11.65
CA GLU A 49 10.13 -14.21 -11.52
C GLU A 49 9.63 -14.89 -10.25
N GLN A 50 10.01 -16.15 -10.02
CA GLN A 50 9.59 -16.92 -8.85
C GLN A 50 10.02 -16.26 -7.54
N ASN A 51 11.25 -15.78 -7.47
CA ASN A 51 11.78 -15.13 -6.27
C ASN A 51 11.07 -13.80 -5.97
N LEU A 52 10.76 -13.01 -7.00
CA LEU A 52 10.01 -11.76 -6.84
C LEU A 52 8.54 -12.03 -6.47
N GLN A 53 7.92 -13.05 -7.06
CA GLN A 53 6.58 -13.51 -6.69
C GLN A 53 6.52 -13.94 -5.23
N GLN A 54 7.50 -14.73 -4.78
CA GLN A 54 7.66 -15.15 -3.39
C GLN A 54 7.82 -13.93 -2.46
N PHE A 55 8.70 -12.99 -2.83
CA PHE A 55 8.94 -11.78 -2.04
C PHE A 55 7.68 -10.94 -1.81
N VAL A 56 6.85 -10.75 -2.85
CA VAL A 56 5.65 -9.90 -2.78
C VAL A 56 4.46 -10.60 -2.12
N ASN A 57 4.26 -11.90 -2.37
CA ASN A 57 3.01 -12.57 -2.01
C ASN A 57 3.10 -13.51 -0.79
N GLN A 58 4.27 -14.09 -0.52
CA GLN A 58 4.40 -15.20 0.45
C GLN A 58 5.43 -14.91 1.55
N SER A 59 6.26 -13.90 1.35
CA SER A 59 7.33 -13.57 2.28
C SER A 59 6.78 -12.95 3.56
N THR A 60 7.32 -13.37 4.70
CA THR A 60 6.81 -13.05 6.03
C THR A 60 7.24 -11.66 6.56
N TRP A 61 7.77 -10.78 5.71
CA TRP A 61 8.22 -9.47 6.19
C TRP A 61 7.03 -8.56 6.45
N ASP A 62 7.09 -7.83 7.56
CA ASP A 62 6.06 -6.86 7.92
C ASP A 62 6.23 -5.56 7.11
N PRO A 63 5.22 -5.13 6.34
CA PRO A 63 5.28 -3.87 5.59
C PRO A 63 5.18 -2.63 6.47
N VAL A 64 4.65 -2.71 7.69
CA VAL A 64 4.41 -1.56 8.57
C VAL A 64 5.71 -0.81 8.90
N PRO A 65 6.81 -1.46 9.35
CA PRO A 65 8.09 -0.79 9.58
C PRO A 65 8.71 -0.13 8.35
N VAL A 66 8.42 -0.64 7.15
CA VAL A 66 8.87 -0.06 5.88
C VAL A 66 8.07 1.22 5.57
N ARG A 67 6.73 1.16 5.70
CA ARG A 67 5.86 2.34 5.55
C ARG A 67 6.20 3.44 6.55
N ARG A 68 6.43 3.07 7.81
CA ARG A 68 6.86 4.00 8.87
C ARG A 68 8.13 4.76 8.47
N ARG A 69 9.15 4.05 7.97
CA ARG A 69 10.40 4.68 7.50
C ARG A 69 10.18 5.63 6.33
N ILE A 70 9.33 5.24 5.37
CA ILE A 70 8.96 6.13 4.26
C ILE A 70 8.29 7.40 4.80
N ALA A 71 7.26 7.26 5.65
CA ALA A 71 6.55 8.40 6.22
C ALA A 71 7.47 9.33 7.03
N GLN A 72 8.29 8.78 7.94
CA GLN A 72 9.27 9.54 8.74
C GLN A 72 10.33 10.25 7.91
N ARG A 73 10.68 9.72 6.73
CA ARG A 73 11.60 10.35 5.80
C ARG A 73 10.92 11.43 4.97
N MET A 74 9.71 11.16 4.48
CA MET A 74 9.03 12.03 3.52
C MET A 74 8.40 13.25 4.19
N VAL A 75 7.86 13.12 5.41
CA VAL A 75 7.21 14.26 6.09
C VAL A 75 8.15 15.47 6.24
N PRO A 76 9.39 15.34 6.76
CA PRO A 76 10.30 16.48 6.85
C PRO A 76 10.79 17.00 5.48
N LEU A 77 10.85 16.14 4.46
CA LEU A 77 11.29 16.52 3.11
C LEU A 77 10.21 17.29 2.35
N ILE A 78 8.95 16.93 2.54
CA ILE A 78 7.81 17.59 1.90
C ILE A 78 7.44 18.87 2.65
N GLY A 79 7.54 18.87 3.99
CA GLY A 79 7.07 19.98 4.81
C GLY A 79 5.59 20.29 4.56
N PRO A 80 4.68 19.32 4.81
CA PRO A 80 3.29 19.43 4.38
C PRO A 80 2.55 20.60 5.04
N ASP A 81 1.65 21.22 4.28
CA ASP A 81 0.71 22.25 4.75
C ASP A 81 -0.49 21.64 5.48
N ALA A 82 -0.87 20.41 5.09
CA ALA A 82 -1.97 19.67 5.70
C ALA A 82 -1.76 18.15 5.56
N TRP A 83 -2.57 17.40 6.30
CA TRP A 83 -2.81 15.99 6.00
C TRP A 83 -4.19 15.83 5.37
N ALA A 84 -4.26 15.10 4.26
CA ALA A 84 -5.51 14.80 3.57
C ALA A 84 -5.93 13.35 3.82
N VAL A 85 -7.18 13.14 4.21
CA VAL A 85 -7.82 11.83 4.26
C VAL A 85 -8.53 11.60 2.92
N ASP A 86 -8.22 10.50 2.25
CA ASP A 86 -8.79 10.18 0.93
C ASP A 86 -9.10 8.68 0.76
N ASP A 87 -10.09 8.41 -0.09
CA ASP A 87 -10.49 7.08 -0.53
C ASP A 87 -9.95 6.78 -1.93
N VAL A 88 -8.82 6.08 -1.99
CA VAL A 88 -8.20 5.71 -3.27
C VAL A 88 -8.85 4.43 -3.81
N SER A 89 -9.41 4.51 -5.01
CA SER A 89 -10.09 3.39 -5.68
C SER A 89 -9.21 2.73 -6.75
N PHE A 90 -9.19 1.40 -6.77
CA PHE A 90 -8.46 0.58 -7.74
C PHE A 90 -9.45 -0.26 -8.55
N PRO A 91 -9.72 0.07 -9.83
CA PRO A 91 -10.63 -0.71 -10.67
C PRO A 91 -10.20 -2.17 -10.82
N LYS A 92 -11.19 -3.07 -10.90
CA LYS A 92 -10.98 -4.52 -11.05
C LYS A 92 -12.06 -5.16 -11.90
N ASP A 93 -11.70 -6.16 -12.71
CA ASP A 93 -12.65 -6.88 -13.56
C ASP A 93 -13.12 -8.22 -12.96
N GLY A 94 -12.57 -8.66 -11.83
CA GLY A 94 -12.86 -9.96 -11.21
C GLY A 94 -13.40 -9.88 -9.77
N ARG A 95 -13.83 -11.03 -9.24
CA ARG A 95 -14.39 -11.15 -7.87
C ARG A 95 -13.38 -11.63 -6.82
N MET A 96 -12.21 -12.08 -7.25
CA MET A 96 -11.22 -12.77 -6.40
C MET A 96 -10.08 -11.86 -5.89
N SER A 97 -10.11 -10.56 -6.19
CA SER A 97 -9.26 -9.60 -5.47
C SER A 97 -9.87 -9.35 -4.09
N VAL A 98 -9.06 -9.43 -3.04
CA VAL A 98 -9.53 -9.20 -1.67
C VAL A 98 -10.27 -7.85 -1.56
N ALA A 99 -11.40 -7.82 -0.88
CA ALA A 99 -12.22 -6.61 -0.69
C ALA A 99 -12.75 -5.93 -1.96
N VAL A 100 -12.70 -6.60 -3.13
CA VAL A 100 -13.32 -6.05 -4.35
C VAL A 100 -14.84 -6.15 -4.25
N ALA A 101 -15.53 -5.07 -4.59
CA ALA A 101 -16.99 -5.02 -4.66
C ALA A 101 -17.45 -3.96 -5.66
N HIS A 102 -18.74 -4.02 -6.03
CA HIS A 102 -19.38 -2.99 -6.83
C HIS A 102 -19.74 -1.79 -5.95
N GLN A 103 -18.95 -0.71 -6.06
CA GLN A 103 -19.07 0.50 -5.24
C GLN A 103 -18.62 1.73 -6.02
N TYR A 104 -18.74 2.93 -5.45
CA TYR A 104 -18.23 4.13 -6.12
C TYR A 104 -16.72 4.05 -6.29
N CYS A 105 -16.25 4.13 -7.53
CA CYS A 105 -14.85 4.07 -7.90
C CYS A 105 -14.39 5.47 -8.34
N GLY A 106 -13.65 6.17 -7.47
CA GLY A 106 -13.17 7.52 -7.75
C GLY A 106 -12.38 7.63 -9.05
N ALA A 107 -11.54 6.63 -9.35
CA ALA A 107 -10.74 6.56 -10.58
C ALA A 107 -11.58 6.46 -11.88
N MET A 108 -12.85 6.04 -11.78
CA MET A 108 -13.77 5.94 -12.92
C MET A 108 -14.93 6.93 -12.87
N GLY A 109 -15.07 7.70 -11.77
CA GLY A 109 -16.16 8.66 -11.58
C GLY A 109 -17.56 8.05 -11.55
N LYS A 110 -17.69 6.76 -11.25
CA LYS A 110 -18.96 6.02 -11.29
C LYS A 110 -18.93 4.80 -10.36
N GLN A 111 -20.09 4.17 -10.17
CA GLN A 111 -20.11 2.83 -9.60
C GLN A 111 -19.45 1.82 -10.54
N ALA A 112 -18.49 1.07 -10.01
CA ALA A 112 -17.77 0.04 -10.73
C ALA A 112 -17.27 -1.02 -9.74
N ASN A 113 -16.82 -2.15 -10.26
CA ASN A 113 -16.13 -3.15 -9.46
C ASN A 113 -14.72 -2.64 -9.15
N CYS A 114 -14.42 -2.40 -7.87
CA CYS A 114 -13.13 -1.87 -7.44
C CYS A 114 -12.78 -2.28 -6.00
N GLN A 115 -11.49 -2.19 -5.70
CA GLN A 115 -11.00 -2.12 -4.31
C GLN A 115 -10.94 -0.65 -3.89
N VAL A 116 -11.11 -0.37 -2.60
CA VAL A 116 -10.93 0.98 -2.05
C VAL A 116 -9.98 0.91 -0.88
N ALA A 117 -9.05 1.86 -0.78
CA ALA A 117 -8.21 2.04 0.39
C ALA A 117 -8.47 3.41 1.03
N VAL A 118 -8.73 3.42 2.33
CA VAL A 118 -8.75 4.65 3.13
C VAL A 118 -7.29 5.02 3.41
N SER A 119 -6.90 6.24 3.11
CA SER A 119 -5.50 6.68 3.14
C SER A 119 -5.33 8.07 3.73
N VAL A 120 -4.17 8.30 4.33
CA VAL A 120 -3.73 9.61 4.81
C VAL A 120 -2.49 10.02 4.03
N HIS A 121 -2.50 11.23 3.48
CA HIS A 121 -1.43 11.79 2.67
C HIS A 121 -0.91 13.07 3.32
N ALA A 122 0.40 13.28 3.27
CA ALA A 122 1.02 14.58 3.48
C ALA A 122 0.89 15.38 2.19
N VAL A 123 0.30 16.58 2.26
CA VAL A 123 0.01 17.40 1.08
C VAL A 123 0.60 18.80 1.18
N THR A 124 0.97 19.33 0.02
CA THR A 124 1.31 20.73 -0.26
C THR A 124 0.52 21.16 -1.51
N ASP A 125 0.66 22.41 -1.93
CA ASP A 125 0.13 22.89 -3.20
C ASP A 125 0.64 22.13 -4.45
N THR A 126 1.80 21.48 -4.35
CA THR A 126 2.52 20.87 -5.48
C THR A 126 2.81 19.37 -5.32
N ALA A 127 2.56 18.79 -4.13
CA ALA A 127 2.86 17.38 -3.85
C ALA A 127 1.81 16.71 -2.96
N SER A 128 1.59 15.42 -3.20
CA SER A 128 0.82 14.53 -2.32
C SER A 128 1.59 13.23 -2.13
N VAL A 129 1.89 12.88 -0.87
CA VAL A 129 2.65 11.68 -0.52
C VAL A 129 1.86 10.82 0.46
N PRO A 130 1.52 9.56 0.10
CA PRO A 130 0.80 8.68 1.01
C PRO A 130 1.68 8.31 2.21
N LEU A 131 1.16 8.57 3.42
CA LEU A 131 1.83 8.21 4.67
C LEU A 131 1.42 6.81 5.13
N GLN A 132 0.13 6.52 5.04
CA GLN A 132 -0.44 5.23 5.43
C GLN A 132 -1.80 5.00 4.78
N TRP A 133 -2.15 3.73 4.58
CA TRP A 133 -3.43 3.31 4.02
C TRP A 133 -3.88 1.94 4.54
N ARG A 134 -5.19 1.72 4.48
CA ARG A 134 -5.87 0.47 4.84
C ARG A 134 -6.88 0.10 3.77
N LEU A 135 -6.88 -1.16 3.36
CA LEU A 135 -7.86 -1.68 2.43
C LEU A 135 -9.22 -1.75 3.12
N PHE A 136 -10.22 -1.08 2.58
CA PHE A 136 -11.60 -1.09 3.08
C PHE A 136 -12.26 -2.40 2.69
N LEU A 137 -12.75 -3.17 3.68
CA LEU A 137 -13.52 -4.39 3.45
C LEU A 137 -15.03 -4.05 3.39
N PRO A 138 -15.70 -4.23 2.24
CA PRO A 138 -17.13 -3.97 2.13
C PRO A 138 -17.95 -4.97 2.97
N LYS A 139 -19.07 -4.51 3.55
CA LYS A 139 -19.91 -5.32 4.44
C LYS A 139 -20.40 -6.65 3.84
N GLU A 140 -20.59 -6.71 2.52
CA GLU A 140 -20.95 -7.96 1.83
C GLU A 140 -19.92 -9.09 2.01
N TRP A 141 -18.65 -8.74 2.29
CA TRP A 141 -17.59 -9.72 2.50
C TRP A 141 -17.70 -10.41 3.85
N ASP A 142 -18.27 -9.79 4.89
CA ASP A 142 -18.29 -10.36 6.25
C ASP A 142 -19.01 -11.70 6.30
N SER A 143 -20.11 -11.83 5.56
CA SER A 143 -20.90 -13.06 5.48
C SER A 143 -20.36 -14.09 4.47
N ASP A 144 -19.43 -13.72 3.59
CA ASP A 144 -18.92 -14.60 2.52
C ASP A 144 -17.65 -15.36 2.95
N VAL A 145 -17.83 -16.33 3.84
CA VAL A 145 -16.75 -17.11 4.46
C VAL A 145 -15.86 -17.79 3.42
N GLU A 146 -16.44 -18.35 2.37
CA GLU A 146 -15.69 -19.07 1.33
C GLU A 146 -14.85 -18.10 0.49
N ARG A 147 -15.40 -16.94 0.09
CA ARG A 147 -14.63 -15.92 -0.63
C ARG A 147 -13.53 -15.33 0.23
N ARG A 148 -13.80 -15.05 1.51
CA ARG A 148 -12.79 -14.59 2.48
C ARG A 148 -11.62 -15.58 2.58
N ARG A 149 -11.91 -16.88 2.72
CA ARG A 149 -10.89 -17.94 2.78
C ARG A 149 -10.07 -18.02 1.50
N ARG A 150 -10.74 -18.05 0.33
CA ARG A 150 -10.06 -18.16 -0.98
C ARG A 150 -9.19 -16.94 -1.30
N CYS A 151 -9.59 -15.75 -0.86
CA CYS A 151 -8.83 -14.51 -1.03
C CYS A 151 -7.85 -14.23 0.12
N GLN A 152 -7.69 -15.15 1.07
CA GLN A 152 -6.76 -15.05 2.19
C GLN A 152 -6.96 -13.79 3.03
N VAL A 153 -8.21 -13.40 3.28
CA VAL A 153 -8.53 -12.34 4.23
C VAL A 153 -8.06 -12.78 5.62
N PRO A 154 -7.22 -12.00 6.31
CA PRO A 154 -6.77 -12.35 7.65
C PRO A 154 -7.94 -12.54 8.63
N GLU A 155 -7.75 -13.41 9.62
CA GLU A 155 -8.71 -13.61 10.70
C GLU A 155 -8.90 -12.31 11.50
N GLY A 156 -10.13 -12.04 11.94
CA GLY A 156 -10.50 -10.81 12.67
C GLY A 156 -10.64 -9.55 11.81
N VAL A 157 -10.35 -9.59 10.51
CA VAL A 157 -10.60 -8.44 9.61
C VAL A 157 -12.06 -8.41 9.18
N GLU A 158 -12.84 -7.49 9.75
CA GLU A 158 -14.25 -7.30 9.42
C GLU A 158 -14.49 -5.92 8.81
N HIS A 159 -15.69 -5.70 8.28
CA HIS A 159 -16.12 -4.38 7.84
C HIS A 159 -16.00 -3.36 8.97
N ARG A 160 -15.43 -2.20 8.63
CA ARG A 160 -15.39 -1.02 9.49
C ARG A 160 -15.74 0.21 8.69
N GLU A 161 -16.39 1.18 9.33
CA GLU A 161 -16.72 2.45 8.72
C GLU A 161 -15.44 3.21 8.37
N LYS A 162 -15.40 3.81 7.19
CA LYS A 162 -14.20 4.47 6.67
C LYS A 162 -13.67 5.59 7.59
N TRP A 163 -14.56 6.34 8.24
CA TRP A 163 -14.16 7.37 9.20
C TRP A 163 -13.43 6.78 10.41
N ARG A 164 -13.84 5.60 10.91
CA ARG A 164 -13.11 4.90 11.98
C ARG A 164 -11.75 4.44 11.51
N MET A 165 -11.68 3.91 10.29
CA MET A 165 -10.40 3.53 9.68
C MET A 165 -9.45 4.71 9.52
N ALA A 166 -9.98 5.89 9.15
CA ALA A 166 -9.19 7.11 9.06
C ALA A 166 -8.63 7.52 10.43
N LEU A 167 -9.44 7.46 11.49
CA LEU A 167 -8.97 7.70 12.86
C LEU A 167 -7.90 6.71 13.29
N ASP A 168 -8.09 5.41 13.04
CA ASP A 168 -7.08 4.37 13.37
C ASP A 168 -5.74 4.65 12.64
N VAL A 169 -5.80 5.12 11.39
CA VAL A 169 -4.60 5.50 10.63
C VAL A 169 -3.93 6.75 11.23
N LEU A 170 -4.71 7.75 11.65
CA LEU A 170 -4.18 8.95 12.32
C LEU A 170 -3.51 8.59 13.66
N ASP A 171 -4.13 7.72 14.46
CA ASP A 171 -3.57 7.22 15.72
C ASP A 171 -2.27 6.44 15.50
N GLU A 172 -2.20 5.62 14.44
CA GLU A 172 -0.97 4.91 14.08
C GLU A 172 0.15 5.87 13.67
N LEU A 173 -0.16 6.88 12.85
CA LEU A 173 0.80 7.91 12.44
C LEU A 173 1.31 8.72 13.66
N ALA A 174 0.42 9.06 14.59
CA ALA A 174 0.79 9.69 15.85
C ALA A 174 1.71 8.78 16.68
N GLY A 175 1.42 7.48 16.75
CA GLY A 175 2.29 6.47 17.37
C GLY A 175 3.67 6.33 16.69
N TRP A 176 3.81 6.75 15.43
CA TRP A 176 5.11 6.84 14.76
C TRP A 176 5.88 8.14 15.05
N GLY A 177 5.29 9.04 15.83
CA GLY A 177 5.82 10.37 16.15
C GLY A 177 5.57 11.41 15.06
N LEU A 178 4.61 11.17 14.17
CA LEU A 178 4.23 12.12 13.12
C LEU A 178 3.03 12.94 13.61
N VAL A 179 3.10 14.25 13.43
CA VAL A 179 2.04 15.17 13.84
C VAL A 179 1.62 15.98 12.61
N PRO A 180 0.30 16.12 12.34
CA PRO A 180 -0.16 16.98 11.28
C PRO A 180 0.18 18.45 11.61
N PRO A 181 0.48 19.28 10.60
CA PRO A 181 0.59 20.72 10.82
C PRO A 181 -0.74 21.28 11.33
N ALA A 182 -0.67 22.30 12.19
CA ALA A 182 -1.86 23.06 12.56
C ALA A 182 -2.31 23.88 11.34
N VAL A 183 -3.53 23.64 10.87
CA VAL A 183 -4.14 24.47 9.83
C VAL A 183 -4.51 25.80 10.49
N CYS A 184 -3.75 26.85 10.19
CA CYS A 184 -3.99 28.22 10.65
C CYS A 184 -4.91 29.00 9.72
#